data_AF-A0A935Y2F4-F1
#
_entry.id   AF-A0A935Y2F4-F1
#
_cell.length_a   1.000
_cell.length_b   1.000
_cell.length_c   1.000
_cell.angle_alpha   90.00
_cell.angle_beta   90.00
_cell.angle_gamma   90.00
#
_symmetry.space_group_name_H-M   'P 1'
#
loop_
_entity.id
_entity.type
_entity.pdbx_description
1 polymer ?
#
loop_
_entity_poly.entity_id
_entity_poly.type
_entity_poly.pdbx_seq_one_letter_code
_entity_poly.pdbx_strand_id
1 'polypeptide(L)'
;MAFQSSVFAQKKTSGTITYERQESWSKIMSQMPYLSQEEKDRIAITNSRNTNEFKETYELYFTPEVSFYQQKQNLANESSYRYSWRNSMYVIYRNFKEKKVREWHEMLDKIYLCEDDLIKPVWKIGNEIKGRQ
;
A
#
# COMPACT_ATOMS: atom_id res chain seq x y z
N MET A 1 -4.52 -50.02 -5.16
CA MET A 1 -4.58 -48.76 -4.39
C MET A 1 -3.63 -47.77 -5.02
N ALA A 2 -4.14 -46.70 -5.62
CA ALA A 2 -3.31 -45.63 -6.17
C ALA A 2 -3.69 -44.34 -5.43
N PHE A 3 -2.79 -43.85 -4.57
CA PHE A 3 -2.91 -42.52 -3.99
C PHE A 3 -2.42 -41.52 -5.05
N GLN A 4 -3.34 -40.82 -5.71
CA GLN A 4 -2.99 -39.63 -6.49
C GLN A 4 -2.67 -38.51 -5.50
N SER A 5 -1.38 -38.27 -5.26
CA SER A 5 -0.93 -37.04 -4.64
C SER A 5 -1.15 -35.90 -5.64
N SER A 6 -2.12 -35.03 -5.36
CA SER A 6 -2.27 -33.75 -6.05
C SER A 6 -1.07 -32.87 -5.69
N VAL A 7 -0.02 -32.95 -6.51
CA VAL A 7 1.05 -31.96 -6.52
C VAL A 7 0.43 -30.67 -7.05
N PHE A 8 -0.09 -29.83 -6.15
CA PHE A 8 -0.20 -28.41 -6.44
C PHE A 8 1.23 -27.90 -6.61
N ALA A 9 1.77 -28.06 -7.83
CA ALA A 9 2.92 -27.29 -8.25
C ALA A 9 2.54 -25.83 -8.00
N GLN A 10 3.18 -25.20 -7.02
CA GLN A 10 3.14 -23.75 -6.86
C GLN A 10 3.57 -23.20 -8.22
N LYS A 11 2.60 -22.78 -9.04
CA LYS A 11 2.88 -21.95 -10.21
C LYS A 11 3.80 -20.86 -9.69
N LYS A 12 4.95 -20.66 -10.34
CA LYS A 12 5.80 -19.50 -10.07
C LYS A 12 4.95 -18.27 -10.39
N THR A 13 4.21 -17.79 -9.40
CA THR A 13 3.22 -16.73 -9.57
C THR A 13 4.01 -15.46 -9.68
N SER A 14 4.20 -15.01 -10.92
CA SER A 14 4.68 -13.68 -11.25
C SER A 14 3.53 -12.88 -11.83
N GLY A 15 3.43 -11.61 -11.46
CA GLY A 15 2.38 -10.75 -11.98
C GLY A 15 2.52 -9.31 -11.53
N THR A 16 1.60 -8.49 -12.01
CA THR A 16 1.44 -7.10 -11.59
C THR A 16 0.04 -6.94 -11.02
N ILE A 17 -0.06 -6.30 -9.87
CA ILE A 17 -1.35 -5.96 -9.24
C ILE A 17 -1.42 -4.45 -9.17
N THR A 18 -2.51 -3.88 -9.67
CA THR A 18 -2.81 -2.46 -9.55
C THR A 18 -3.80 -2.27 -8.40
N TYR A 19 -3.48 -1.34 -7.50
CA TYR A 19 -4.30 -0.98 -6.36
C TYR A 19 -4.72 0.49 -6.46
N GLU A 20 -5.94 0.80 -6.01
CA GLU A 20 -6.36 2.17 -5.74
C GLU A 20 -6.34 2.38 -4.23
N ARG A 21 -5.50 3.31 -3.77
CA ARG A 21 -5.48 3.79 -2.38
C ARG A 21 -6.38 5.01 -2.29
N GLN A 22 -7.31 4.99 -1.35
CA GLN A 22 -8.17 6.12 -1.04
C GLN A 22 -7.85 6.63 0.36
N GLU A 23 -7.52 7.91 0.47
CA GLU A 23 -7.23 8.56 1.75
C GLU A 23 -8.32 9.55 2.11
N SER A 24 -8.82 9.44 3.35
CA SER A 24 -9.84 10.33 3.90
C SER A 24 -9.30 11.00 5.15
N TRP A 25 -8.92 12.27 5.03
CA TRP A 25 -8.41 13.08 6.14
C TRP A 25 -9.39 13.15 7.31
N SER A 26 -10.70 13.25 7.05
CA SER A 26 -11.72 13.29 8.10
C SER A 26 -11.75 12.01 8.93
N LYS A 27 -11.54 10.84 8.32
CA LYS A 27 -11.46 9.55 9.02
C LYS A 27 -10.18 9.42 9.84
N ILE A 28 -9.06 9.91 9.30
CA ILE A 28 -7.77 9.89 10.02
C ILE A 28 -7.86 10.77 11.27
N MET A 29 -8.36 11.99 11.14
CA MET A 29 -8.47 12.95 12.24
C MET A 29 -9.43 12.49 13.34
N SER A 30 -10.56 11.85 12.99
CA SER A 30 -11.51 11.36 13.99
C SER A 30 -10.96 10.24 14.88
N GLN A 31 -9.98 9.47 14.37
CA GLN A 31 -9.32 8.38 15.08
C GLN A 31 -8.12 8.83 15.92
N MET A 32 -7.73 10.12 15.88
CA MET A 32 -6.60 10.61 16.66
C MET A 32 -6.91 10.58 18.16
N PRO A 33 -6.07 9.95 19.00
CA PRO A 33 -6.34 9.77 20.43
C PRO A 33 -6.07 11.03 21.26
N TYR A 34 -5.31 11.99 20.72
CA TYR A 34 -4.92 13.22 21.42
C TYR A 34 -5.88 14.39 21.19
N LEU A 35 -6.90 14.23 20.34
CA LEU A 35 -7.92 15.25 20.10
C LEU A 35 -9.15 14.98 20.96
N SER A 36 -9.69 16.03 21.58
CA SER A 36 -10.99 15.98 22.26
C SER A 36 -12.14 15.81 21.27
N GLN A 37 -13.31 15.40 21.77
CA GLN A 37 -14.49 15.23 20.93
C GLN A 37 -14.93 16.54 20.27
N GLU A 38 -14.87 17.66 21.00
CA GLU A 38 -15.24 18.98 20.47
C GLU A 38 -14.29 19.41 19.34
N GLU A 39 -12.98 19.15 19.48
CA GLU A 39 -12.00 19.44 18.43
C GLU A 39 -12.24 18.57 17.19
N LYS A 40 -12.56 17.28 17.37
CA LYS A 40 -12.93 16.39 16.27
C LYS A 40 -14.17 16.88 15.54
N ASP A 41 -15.20 17.29 16.27
CA ASP A 41 -16.45 17.79 15.68
C ASP A 41 -16.22 19.12 14.94
N ARG A 42 -15.39 20.00 15.50
CA ARG A 42 -14.98 21.26 14.84
C ARG A 42 -14.22 20.98 13.55
N ILE A 43 -13.23 20.08 13.57
CA ILE A 43 -12.45 19.67 12.40
C ILE A 43 -13.37 19.04 11.34
N ALA A 44 -14.33 18.21 11.75
CA ALA A 44 -15.29 17.61 10.84
C ALA A 44 -16.17 18.66 10.15
N ILE A 45 -16.62 19.69 10.88
CA ILE A 45 -17.39 20.81 10.30
C ILE A 45 -16.52 21.65 9.38
N THR A 46 -15.30 22.01 9.78
CA THR A 46 -14.37 22.80 8.95
C THR A 46 -13.97 22.07 7.67
N ASN A 47 -13.72 20.76 7.76
CA ASN A 47 -13.31 19.92 6.63
C ASN A 47 -14.49 19.29 5.87
N SER A 48 -15.74 19.57 6.27
CA SER A 48 -16.96 19.03 5.62
C SER A 48 -17.08 19.39 4.14
N ARG A 49 -16.43 20.47 3.70
CA ARG A 49 -16.37 20.92 2.30
C ARG A 49 -15.20 20.31 1.51
N ASN A 50 -14.26 19.67 2.21
CA ASN A 50 -13.02 19.14 1.63
C ASN A 50 -12.98 17.62 1.81
N THR A 51 -14.10 16.96 1.51
CA THR A 51 -14.25 15.50 1.46
C THR A 51 -13.58 14.90 0.21
N ASN A 52 -12.51 15.53 -0.27
CA ASN A 52 -11.74 15.03 -1.39
C ASN A 52 -11.03 13.77 -0.91
N GLU A 53 -11.61 12.62 -1.25
CA GLU A 53 -10.94 11.34 -1.19
C GLU A 53 -9.77 11.41 -2.18
N PHE A 54 -8.56 11.53 -1.64
CA PHE A 54 -7.37 11.48 -2.48
C PHE A 54 -7.23 10.04 -2.97
N LYS A 55 -7.32 9.88 -4.29
CA LYS A 55 -7.20 8.58 -4.96
C LYS A 55 -5.85 8.51 -5.63
N GLU A 56 -5.04 7.57 -5.19
CA GLU A 56 -3.74 7.30 -5.77
C GLU A 56 -3.68 5.86 -6.26
N THR A 57 -3.14 5.66 -7.46
CA THR A 57 -2.97 4.33 -8.02
C THR A 57 -1.56 3.84 -7.74
N TYR A 58 -1.43 2.60 -7.27
CA TYR A 58 -0.16 1.95 -7.01
C TYR A 58 -0.05 0.65 -7.78
N GLU A 59 1.16 0.25 -8.13
CA GLU A 59 1.45 -1.01 -8.81
C GLU A 59 2.45 -1.82 -8.01
N LEU A 60 2.11 -3.09 -7.80
CA LEU A 60 2.98 -4.10 -7.21
C LEU A 60 3.35 -5.11 -8.28
N TYR A 61 4.62 -5.15 -8.63
CA TYR A 61 5.21 -6.22 -9.42
C TYR A 61 5.77 -7.26 -8.46
N PHE A 62 5.43 -8.52 -8.65
CA PHE A 62 5.93 -9.59 -7.80
C PHE A 62 6.39 -10.78 -8.63
N THR A 63 7.46 -11.40 -8.15
CA THR A 63 8.03 -12.64 -8.65
C THR A 63 8.41 -13.50 -7.43
N PRO A 64 8.76 -14.79 -7.62
CA PRO A 64 9.24 -15.62 -6.51
C PRO A 64 10.49 -15.09 -5.82
N GLU A 65 11.27 -14.21 -6.47
CA GLU A 65 12.58 -13.76 -5.98
C GLU A 65 12.54 -12.32 -5.46
N VAL A 66 11.74 -11.48 -6.09
CA VAL A 66 11.66 -10.04 -5.79
C VAL A 66 10.23 -9.52 -5.86
N SER A 67 9.94 -8.50 -5.06
CA SER A 67 8.75 -7.67 -5.20
C SER A 67 9.12 -6.20 -5.30
N PHE A 68 8.40 -5.45 -6.12
CA PHE A 68 8.63 -4.04 -6.37
C PHE A 68 7.29 -3.31 -6.34
N TYR A 69 7.15 -2.37 -5.42
CA TYR A 69 5.96 -1.55 -5.23
C TYR A 69 6.28 -0.11 -5.52
N GLN A 70 5.48 0.54 -6.36
CA GLN A 70 5.62 1.96 -6.66
C GLN A 70 4.26 2.62 -6.91
N GLN A 71 4.21 3.94 -6.77
CA GLN A 71 3.07 4.72 -7.23
C GLN A 71 3.03 4.68 -8.77
N LYS A 72 1.85 4.38 -9.33
CA LYS A 72 1.64 4.45 -10.79
C LYS A 72 1.56 5.92 -11.18
N GLN A 73 2.36 6.31 -12.16
CA GLN A 73 2.25 7.65 -12.74
C GLN A 73 0.92 7.75 -13.51
N ASN A 74 -0.05 8.46 -12.92
CA ASN A 74 -1.33 8.72 -13.57
C ASN A 74 -1.16 9.83 -14.60
N LEU A 75 -0.89 9.46 -15.85
CA LEU A 75 -0.95 10.35 -17.02
C LEU A 75 -2.39 10.73 -17.40
N ALA A 76 -3.40 10.09 -16.80
CA ALA A 76 -4.80 10.17 -17.21
C ALA A 76 -5.54 11.49 -16.91
N ASN A 77 -4.92 12.45 -16.20
CA ASN A 77 -5.49 13.80 -16.04
C ASN A 77 -5.01 14.79 -17.12
N GLU A 78 -4.46 14.28 -18.23
CA GLU A 78 -4.05 15.09 -19.40
C GLU A 78 -5.21 15.78 -20.14
N SER A 79 -6.48 15.45 -19.85
CA SER A 79 -7.63 16.16 -20.43
C SER A 79 -7.89 17.53 -19.77
N SER A 80 -7.32 17.80 -18.59
CA SER A 80 -7.39 19.10 -17.92
C SER A 80 -6.00 19.72 -17.86
N TYR A 81 -5.55 20.22 -19.00
CA TYR A 81 -4.40 21.10 -19.17
C TYR A 81 -4.46 22.24 -18.13
N ARG A 82 -3.70 22.17 -17.03
CA ARG A 82 -3.20 23.33 -16.25
C ARG A 82 -2.41 23.02 -14.98
N TYR A 83 -2.47 21.83 -14.38
CA TYR A 83 -1.63 21.51 -13.23
C TYR A 83 -1.39 20.01 -13.08
N SER A 84 -0.13 19.60 -13.18
CA SER A 84 0.31 18.23 -12.87
C SER A 84 1.16 18.29 -11.61
N TRP A 85 0.68 17.67 -10.53
CA TRP A 85 1.49 17.48 -9.33
C TRP A 85 2.52 16.38 -9.63
N ARG A 86 3.80 16.64 -9.35
CA ARG A 86 4.83 15.59 -9.42
C ARG A 86 4.56 14.59 -8.31
N ASN A 87 4.45 13.31 -8.67
CA ASN A 87 4.41 12.22 -7.70
C ASN A 87 5.70 12.19 -6.88
N SER A 88 5.58 12.18 -5.55
CA SER A 88 6.71 11.95 -4.67
C SER A 88 7.25 10.55 -4.86
N MET A 89 8.57 10.38 -4.88
CA MET A 89 9.16 9.05 -5.03
C MET A 89 8.91 8.21 -3.77
N TYR A 90 8.09 7.19 -3.94
CA TYR A 90 7.82 6.18 -2.93
C TYR A 90 7.91 4.80 -3.57
N VAL A 91 8.98 4.08 -3.24
CA VAL A 91 9.27 2.77 -3.82
C VAL A 91 9.66 1.81 -2.72
N ILE A 92 9.05 0.62 -2.72
CA ILE A 92 9.45 -0.48 -1.84
C ILE A 92 9.94 -1.65 -2.69
N TYR A 93 11.19 -2.02 -2.52
CA TYR A 93 11.80 -3.19 -3.13
C TYR A 93 12.10 -4.22 -2.06
N ARG A 94 11.68 -5.46 -2.30
CA ARG A 94 11.99 -6.59 -1.42
C ARG A 94 12.71 -7.65 -2.21
N ASN A 95 13.88 -8.07 -1.72
CA ASN A 95 14.64 -9.18 -2.25
C ASN A 95 14.48 -10.39 -1.31
N PHE A 96 13.77 -11.42 -1.77
CA PHE A 96 13.49 -12.61 -0.97
C PHE A 96 14.69 -13.56 -0.89
N LYS A 97 15.63 -13.50 -1.84
CA LYS A 97 16.88 -14.29 -1.79
C LYS A 97 17.81 -13.75 -0.72
N GLU A 98 18.02 -12.44 -0.70
CA GLU A 98 18.91 -11.77 0.24
C GLU A 98 18.24 -11.47 1.59
N LYS A 99 16.91 -11.62 1.67
CA LYS A 99 16.07 -11.24 2.82
C LYS A 99 16.30 -9.78 3.22
N LYS A 100 16.30 -8.89 2.23
CA LYS A 100 16.48 -7.45 2.42
C LYS A 100 15.29 -6.67 1.89
N VAL A 101 14.99 -5.56 2.55
CA VAL A 101 14.04 -4.55 2.11
C VAL A 101 14.80 -3.25 1.87
N ARG A 102 14.49 -2.61 0.74
CA ARG A 102 14.96 -1.27 0.41
C ARG A 102 13.76 -0.40 0.12
N GLU A 103 13.73 0.77 0.74
CA GLU A 103 12.67 1.74 0.53
C GLU A 103 13.28 3.06 0.14
N TRP A 104 12.74 3.67 -0.92
CA TRP A 104 13.09 5.03 -1.32
C TRP A 104 11.93 5.94 -0.96
N HIS A 105 12.23 6.94 -0.14
CA HIS A 105 11.28 7.95 0.31
C HIS A 105 11.77 9.33 -0.11
N GLU A 106 10.95 10.05 -0.85
CA GLU A 106 11.19 11.46 -1.12
C GLU A 106 10.65 12.34 -0.01
N MET A 107 11.54 13.07 0.65
CA MET A 107 11.20 14.02 1.71
C MET A 107 12.04 15.28 1.53
N LEU A 108 11.41 16.46 1.63
CA LEU A 108 12.11 17.77 1.55
C LEU A 108 13.01 17.88 0.30
N ASP A 109 12.49 17.46 -0.86
CA ASP A 109 13.20 17.41 -2.16
C ASP A 109 14.50 16.57 -2.17
N LYS A 110 14.66 15.67 -1.20
CA LYS A 110 15.75 14.70 -1.14
C LYS A 110 15.18 13.29 -1.12
N ILE A 111 15.94 12.38 -1.71
CA ILE A 111 15.62 10.96 -1.73
C ILE A 111 16.42 10.28 -0.63
N TYR A 112 15.72 9.65 0.30
CA TYR A 112 16.30 8.83 1.35
C TYR A 112 16.16 7.36 0.98
N LEU A 113 17.27 6.63 1.10
CA LEU A 113 17.30 5.17 0.97
C LEU A 113 17.33 4.56 2.38
N CYS A 114 16.27 3.85 2.72
CA CYS A 114 16.18 3.06 3.94
C CYS A 114 16.42 1.59 3.59
N GLU A 115 17.42 0.96 4.21
CA GLU A 115 17.69 -0.47 4.04
C GLU A 115 17.50 -1.19 5.37
N ASP A 116 16.79 -2.31 5.35
CA ASP A 116 16.56 -3.14 6.52
C ASP A 116 16.48 -4.63 6.14
N ASP A 117 16.48 -5.51 7.14
CA ASP A 117 16.23 -6.92 6.99
C ASP A 117 14.74 -7.19 6.74
N LEU A 118 14.45 -8.18 5.88
CA LEU A 118 13.08 -8.63 5.63
C LEU A 118 12.60 -9.46 6.84
N ILE A 119 12.02 -8.77 7.81
CA ILE A 119 11.42 -9.40 8.99
C ILE A 119 10.22 -10.24 8.56
N LYS A 120 10.22 -11.52 8.95
CA LYS A 120 9.05 -12.39 8.76
C LYS A 120 8.03 -12.07 9.86
N PRO A 121 6.86 -11.50 9.54
CA PRO A 121 5.82 -11.28 10.54
C PRO A 121 5.43 -12.61 11.19
N VAL A 122 5.49 -12.66 12.52
CA VAL A 122 4.97 -13.79 13.30
C VAL A 122 3.47 -13.64 13.40
N TRP A 123 2.74 -14.16 12.40
CA TRP A 123 1.29 -14.17 12.43
C TRP A 123 0.80 -15.13 13.52
N LYS A 124 0.02 -14.62 14.48
CA LYS A 124 -0.82 -15.49 15.31
C LYS A 124 -2.02 -15.89 14.48
N ILE A 125 -2.01 -17.11 13.97
CA ILE A 125 -3.18 -17.68 13.28
C ILE A 125 -4.23 -17.96 14.36
N GLY A 126 -5.29 -17.15 14.42
CA GLY A 126 -6.48 -17.43 15.23
C GLY A 126 -7.26 -18.60 14.63
N ASN A 127 -7.91 -19.41 15.47
CA ASN A 127 -8.60 -20.66 15.09
C ASN A 127 -9.87 -20.48 14.23
N GLU A 128 -10.09 -19.33 13.60
CA GLU A 128 -11.32 -19.08 12.84
C GLU A 128 -11.15 -19.41 11.35
N ILE A 129 -11.09 -20.71 11.06
CA ILE A 129 -11.45 -21.19 9.72
C ILE A 129 -12.96 -21.34 9.71
N LYS A 130 -13.68 -20.27 9.34
CA LYS A 130 -15.11 -20.38 9.03
C LYS A 130 -15.24 -20.97 7.62
N GLY A 131 -15.27 -22.30 7.55
CA GLY A 131 -15.68 -23.00 6.34
C GLY A 131 -17.11 -22.58 5.98
N ARG A 132 -17.31 -22.09 4.76
CA ARG A 132 -18.64 -22.02 4.14
C ARG A 132 -19.21 -23.44 4.10
N GLN A 133 -20.28 -23.68 4.85
CA GLN A 133 -21.30 -24.65 4.43
C GLN A 133 -22.20 -23.97 3.40
#